data_AF-A0A9E3XQ93-F1
#
_entry.id   AF-A0A9E3XQ93-F1
#
_cell.length_a   1.000
_cell.length_b   1.000
_cell.length_c   1.000
_cell.angle_alpha   90.00
_cell.angle_beta   90.00
_cell.angle_gamma   90.00
#
_symmetry.space_group_name_H-M   'P 1'
#
loop_
_entity.id
_entity.type
_entity.pdbx_description
1 polymer ?
#
loop_
_entity_poly.entity_id
_entity_poly.type
_entity_poly.pdbx_seq_one_letter_code
_entity_poly.pdbx_strand_id
1 'polypeptide(L)'
;MSNMHRIAWSVKPFAQELPRSPSRILDVAAAAHRPGDRRVVSFGDSGVRVGAGEFLVIAGPCSVESRDGIDRIARSVADAGAGMLRGGAWKPRTSPRSFQGLGPDALKMLALAREASGLPFVTEVLDPRDAEQAAQVADMLQIGARNMSNGALLREVARTGRPVLLKRGFGATVAELLDAADYLLAEGNEDVLLVERGIRTFEDSTRFTLDISAVPVLRERTHLPVIVDPSHPAGAARWVPDLARAAAAVGADGLMVEVHDSPQDALSDGEQSLDPRQFEELVVSLDRVLDAVGGRRSVPDARAEGAPVSAASTA
;
A
#
# COMPACT_ATOMS: atom_id res chain seq x y z
N MET A 1 63.33 3.10 -12.17
CA MET A 1 62.57 4.19 -11.52
C MET A 1 61.09 3.92 -11.74
N SER A 2 60.39 3.35 -10.77
CA SER A 2 58.93 3.21 -10.80
C SER A 2 58.39 3.80 -9.51
N ASN A 3 57.71 4.94 -9.65
CA ASN A 3 57.19 5.72 -8.54
C ASN A 3 55.80 5.18 -8.19
N MET A 4 55.73 4.18 -7.31
CA MET A 4 54.47 3.73 -6.73
C MET A 4 54.04 4.72 -5.66
N HIS A 5 53.16 5.65 -6.03
CA HIS A 5 52.43 6.49 -5.08
C HIS A 5 51.57 5.61 -4.18
N ARG A 6 52.06 5.34 -2.96
CA ARG A 6 51.24 4.78 -1.88
C ARG A 6 50.24 5.85 -1.45
N ILE A 7 48.97 5.67 -1.79
CA ILE A 7 47.87 6.41 -1.17
C ILE A 7 47.74 5.89 0.26
N ALA A 8 48.25 6.66 1.23
CA ALA A 8 48.08 6.36 2.64
C ALA A 8 46.69 6.84 3.08
N TRP A 9 45.74 5.91 3.22
CA TRP A 9 44.46 6.20 3.87
C TRP A 9 44.69 6.34 5.37
N SER A 10 44.72 7.58 5.88
CA SER A 10 44.66 7.84 7.32
C SER A 10 43.24 7.57 7.79
N VAL A 11 43.00 6.37 8.33
CA VAL A 11 41.76 6.08 9.05
C VAL A 11 41.91 6.73 10.43
N LYS A 12 41.30 7.90 10.64
CA LYS A 12 41.15 8.44 12.00
C LYS A 12 40.35 7.43 12.82
N PRO A 13 40.72 7.14 14.08
CA PRO A 13 39.93 6.26 14.94
C PRO A 13 38.56 6.91 15.14
N PHE A 14 37.56 6.41 14.43
CA PHE A 14 36.16 6.84 14.54
C PHE A 14 35.53 6.11 15.73
N ALA A 15 36.11 6.32 16.90
CA ALA A 15 35.50 5.95 18.17
C ALA A 15 35.53 7.18 19.06
N GLN A 16 34.98 8.29 18.56
CA GLN A 16 34.35 9.22 19.47
C GLN A 16 33.10 8.50 19.96
N GLU A 17 32.98 8.41 21.29
CA GLU A 17 31.80 7.94 21.99
C GLU A 17 30.57 8.55 21.32
N LEU A 18 29.93 7.78 20.43
CA LEU A 18 28.56 8.06 20.07
C LEU A 18 27.86 8.04 21.42
N PRO A 19 27.19 9.14 21.85
CA PRO A 19 26.35 9.04 23.02
C PRO A 19 25.50 7.80 22.78
N ARG A 20 25.52 6.84 23.71
CA ARG A 20 24.53 5.77 23.68
C ARG A 20 23.21 6.51 23.73
N SER A 21 22.59 6.69 22.55
CA SER A 21 21.33 7.37 22.43
C SER A 21 20.44 6.68 23.44
N PRO A 22 19.93 7.40 24.45
CA PRO A 22 18.80 6.87 25.17
C PRO A 22 17.72 6.77 24.10
N SER A 23 17.44 5.56 23.63
CA SER A 23 16.25 5.16 22.87
C SER A 23 15.29 6.33 22.63
N ARG A 24 15.52 7.07 21.54
CA ARG A 24 14.72 8.20 21.03
C ARG A 24 15.49 8.84 19.86
N ILE A 25 15.63 8.10 18.75
CA ILE A 25 15.19 8.76 17.50
C ILE A 25 13.76 9.16 17.84
N LEU A 26 13.42 10.45 17.73
CA LEU A 26 12.05 10.90 17.96
C LEU A 26 11.17 9.90 17.23
N ASP A 27 10.45 9.03 17.95
CA ASP A 27 9.47 8.15 17.33
C ASP A 27 8.39 9.11 16.82
N VAL A 28 8.57 9.84 15.72
CA VAL A 28 7.64 10.91 15.34
C VAL A 28 6.27 10.28 15.08
N ALA A 29 6.27 9.07 14.54
CA ALA A 29 5.10 8.22 14.41
C ALA A 29 4.40 7.93 15.75
N ALA A 30 5.14 7.75 16.87
CA ALA A 30 4.59 7.34 18.18
C ALA A 30 4.50 8.46 19.24
N ALA A 31 5.44 9.38 19.27
CA ALA A 31 5.64 10.43 20.26
C ALA A 31 4.68 11.62 20.10
N ALA A 32 4.03 11.76 18.94
CA ALA A 32 3.00 12.78 18.69
C ALA A 32 1.57 12.28 19.00
N HIS A 33 1.38 11.01 19.36
CA HIS A 33 0.06 10.41 19.44
C HIS A 33 -0.61 10.61 20.81
N ARG A 34 -1.76 11.31 20.81
CA ARG A 34 -2.77 11.18 21.88
C ARG A 34 -3.79 10.12 21.45
N PRO A 35 -4.24 9.23 22.34
CA PRO A 35 -5.29 8.27 22.02
C PRO A 35 -6.51 8.98 21.41
N GLY A 36 -6.82 8.68 20.15
CA GLY A 36 -7.91 9.29 19.38
C GLY A 36 -7.51 10.30 18.30
N ASP A 37 -6.29 10.87 18.35
CA ASP A 37 -5.77 11.72 17.28
C ASP A 37 -5.24 10.83 16.15
N ARG A 38 -6.02 10.75 15.06
CA ARG A 38 -5.69 9.97 13.87
C ARG A 38 -5.40 10.89 12.71
N ARG A 39 -4.31 10.61 11.98
CA ARG A 39 -4.01 11.31 10.73
C ARG A 39 -5.13 11.00 9.74
N VAL A 40 -5.66 12.05 9.12
CA VAL A 40 -6.55 11.92 7.96
C VAL A 40 -5.75 12.29 6.72
N VAL A 41 -5.63 11.35 5.79
CA VAL A 41 -5.00 11.57 4.49
C VAL A 41 -6.10 11.71 3.44
N SER A 42 -6.05 12.77 2.64
CA SER A 42 -7.07 13.11 1.64
C SER A 42 -6.47 13.10 0.23
N PHE A 43 -7.19 12.56 -0.75
CA PHE A 43 -6.69 12.39 -2.12
C PHE A 43 -7.32 13.40 -3.08
N GLY A 44 -6.93 14.66 -2.96
CA GLY A 44 -7.38 15.76 -3.82
C GLY A 44 -8.90 15.90 -3.86
N ASP A 45 -9.43 16.24 -5.03
CA ASP A 45 -10.86 16.50 -5.25
C ASP A 45 -11.71 15.22 -5.38
N SER A 46 -11.13 14.04 -5.19
CA SER A 46 -11.87 12.76 -5.28
C SER A 46 -12.87 12.55 -4.14
N GLY A 47 -12.73 13.29 -3.04
CA GLY A 47 -13.49 13.07 -1.79
C GLY A 47 -12.97 11.89 -0.96
N VAL A 48 -12.04 11.10 -1.49
CA VAL A 48 -11.50 9.91 -0.82
C VAL A 48 -10.59 10.33 0.33
N ARG A 49 -10.89 9.80 1.52
CA ARG A 49 -10.12 10.02 2.75
C ARG A 49 -9.87 8.70 3.47
N VAL A 50 -8.73 8.63 4.17
CA VAL A 50 -8.32 7.50 4.99
C VAL A 50 -7.96 7.99 6.38
N GLY A 51 -8.34 7.24 7.41
CA GLY A 51 -8.14 7.61 8.81
C GLY A 51 -9.33 8.34 9.44
N ALA A 52 -10.28 8.83 8.64
CA ALA A 52 -11.49 9.58 9.05
C ALA A 52 -12.66 8.72 9.57
N GLY A 53 -12.42 7.45 9.89
CA GLY A 53 -13.46 6.49 10.28
C GLY A 53 -14.17 5.81 9.09
N GLU A 54 -13.65 6.02 7.87
CA GLU A 54 -14.13 5.41 6.64
C GLU A 54 -13.11 4.36 6.16
N PHE A 55 -13.62 3.26 5.62
CA PHE A 55 -12.84 2.09 5.21
C PHE A 55 -12.54 2.14 3.72
N LEU A 56 -11.29 2.40 3.34
CA LEU A 56 -10.89 2.50 1.94
C LEU A 56 -10.63 1.13 1.32
N VAL A 57 -11.24 0.85 0.17
CA VAL A 57 -10.87 -0.32 -0.66
C VAL A 57 -10.04 0.15 -1.85
N ILE A 58 -8.77 -0.22 -1.86
CA ILE A 58 -7.85 -0.04 -2.98
C ILE A 58 -7.84 -1.32 -3.80
N ALA A 59 -8.17 -1.26 -5.10
CA ALA A 59 -8.26 -2.45 -5.94
C ALA A 59 -7.73 -2.22 -7.35
N GLY A 60 -7.24 -3.27 -8.00
CA GLY A 60 -6.69 -3.20 -9.35
C GLY A 60 -5.60 -4.25 -9.58
N PRO A 61 -4.97 -4.26 -10.76
CA PRO A 61 -4.10 -5.37 -11.13
C PRO A 61 -2.75 -5.31 -10.40
N CYS A 62 -2.09 -6.48 -10.36
CA CYS A 62 -0.74 -6.55 -9.82
C CYS A 62 0.23 -5.68 -10.63
N SER A 63 0.14 -5.75 -11.95
CA SER A 63 0.92 -4.97 -12.91
C SER A 63 0.01 -4.32 -13.95
N VAL A 64 0.44 -3.19 -14.51
CA VAL A 64 -0.23 -2.63 -15.70
C VAL A 64 0.34 -3.34 -16.92
N GLU A 65 -0.53 -4.02 -17.68
CA GLU A 65 -0.13 -4.88 -18.80
C GLU A 65 -0.52 -4.31 -20.17
N SER A 66 -1.63 -3.57 -20.22
CA SER A 66 -2.12 -2.91 -21.44
C SER A 66 -3.05 -1.75 -21.09
N ARG A 67 -3.24 -0.82 -22.04
CA ARG A 67 -4.16 0.31 -21.90
C ARG A 67 -5.60 -0.15 -21.73
N ASP A 68 -6.08 -1.04 -22.60
CA ASP A 68 -7.46 -1.49 -22.57
C ASP A 68 -7.74 -2.33 -21.33
N GLY A 69 -6.76 -3.12 -20.87
CA GLY A 69 -6.88 -3.92 -19.65
C GLY A 69 -7.02 -3.05 -18.40
N ILE A 70 -6.18 -2.02 -18.23
CA ILE A 70 -6.29 -1.15 -17.06
C ILE A 70 -7.56 -0.29 -17.09
N ASP A 71 -8.02 0.18 -18.25
CA ASP A 71 -9.28 0.93 -18.36
C ASP A 71 -10.48 0.07 -17.93
N ARG A 72 -10.57 -1.17 -18.44
CA ARG A 72 -11.63 -2.11 -18.05
C ARG A 72 -11.61 -2.42 -16.57
N ILE A 73 -10.43 -2.77 -16.02
CA ILE A 73 -10.33 -3.07 -14.59
C ILE A 73 -10.67 -1.86 -13.73
N ALA A 74 -10.19 -0.66 -14.09
CA ALA A 74 -10.49 0.55 -13.34
C ALA A 74 -12.00 0.83 -13.27
N ARG A 75 -12.74 0.64 -14.37
CA ARG A 75 -14.20 0.74 -14.38
C ARG A 75 -14.85 -0.33 -13.51
N SER A 76 -14.48 -1.61 -13.72
CA SER A 76 -15.06 -2.73 -12.99
C SER A 76 -14.89 -2.62 -11.47
N VAL A 77 -13.69 -2.28 -10.99
CA VAL A 77 -13.46 -2.12 -9.55
C VAL A 77 -14.13 -0.87 -9.00
N ALA A 78 -14.23 0.21 -9.77
CA ALA A 78 -14.95 1.41 -9.36
C ALA A 78 -16.45 1.15 -9.22
N ASP A 79 -17.04 0.41 -10.16
CA ASP A 79 -18.46 0.07 -10.18
C ASP A 79 -18.82 -0.90 -9.03
N ALA A 80 -17.90 -1.82 -8.71
CA ALA A 80 -18.00 -2.67 -7.51
C ALA A 80 -17.76 -1.89 -6.20
N GLY A 81 -17.32 -0.64 -6.25
CA GLY A 81 -17.21 0.23 -5.09
C GLY A 81 -15.81 0.34 -4.44
N ALA A 82 -14.75 0.15 -5.23
CA ALA A 82 -13.41 0.57 -4.83
C ALA A 82 -13.34 2.11 -4.70
N GLY A 83 -12.56 2.59 -3.74
CA GLY A 83 -12.28 4.01 -3.55
C GLY A 83 -11.01 4.49 -4.24
N MET A 84 -10.13 3.57 -4.64
CA MET A 84 -8.86 3.90 -5.27
C MET A 84 -8.39 2.75 -6.16
N LEU A 85 -7.75 3.09 -7.28
CA LEU A 85 -7.11 2.14 -8.19
C LEU A 85 -5.68 1.84 -7.73
N ARG A 86 -5.25 0.59 -7.80
CA ARG A 86 -3.82 0.24 -7.75
C ARG A 86 -3.33 -0.30 -9.09
N GLY A 87 -2.07 -0.10 -9.41
CA GLY A 87 -1.43 -0.73 -10.57
C GLY A 87 0.09 -0.58 -10.53
N GLY A 88 0.82 -1.69 -10.73
CA GLY A 88 2.28 -1.65 -10.73
C GLY A 88 2.84 -1.21 -12.08
N ALA A 89 3.41 0.01 -12.15
CA ALA A 89 4.15 0.46 -13.32
C ALA A 89 5.53 -0.21 -13.45
N TRP A 90 6.19 -0.45 -12.30
CA TRP A 90 7.44 -1.21 -12.19
C TRP A 90 7.27 -2.40 -11.26
N LYS A 91 7.99 -3.51 -11.52
CA LYS A 91 7.86 -4.75 -10.75
C LYS A 91 9.19 -5.21 -10.14
N PRO A 92 9.28 -5.36 -8.80
CA PRO A 92 10.48 -5.88 -8.16
C PRO A 92 10.52 -7.40 -8.30
N ARG A 93 11.13 -7.91 -9.37
CA ARG A 93 11.18 -9.34 -9.68
C ARG A 93 12.45 -9.98 -9.13
N THR A 94 12.30 -11.19 -8.58
CA THR A 94 13.45 -12.04 -8.19
C THR A 94 14.25 -12.48 -9.42
N SER A 95 13.59 -12.67 -10.57
CA SER A 95 14.23 -13.09 -11.82
C SER A 95 14.25 -11.92 -12.82
N PRO A 96 15.41 -11.59 -13.43
CA PRO A 96 15.50 -10.54 -14.43
C PRO A 96 14.81 -10.90 -15.75
N ARG A 97 14.46 -12.18 -15.95
CA ARG A 97 13.77 -12.67 -17.15
C ARG A 97 12.25 -12.53 -17.09
N SER A 98 11.71 -12.16 -15.93
CA SER A 98 10.28 -11.96 -15.78
C SER A 98 9.86 -10.57 -16.26
N PHE A 99 8.57 -10.36 -16.49
CA PHE A 99 8.02 -9.03 -16.80
C PHE A 99 8.39 -8.02 -15.71
N GLN A 100 9.04 -6.92 -16.11
CA GLN A 100 9.57 -5.87 -15.23
C GLN A 100 8.60 -4.69 -15.03
N GLY A 101 7.48 -4.67 -15.76
CA GLY A 101 6.59 -3.51 -15.86
C GLY A 101 6.84 -2.68 -17.11
N LEU A 102 5.90 -1.78 -17.44
CA LEU A 102 6.00 -0.86 -18.59
C LEU A 102 6.57 0.51 -18.21
N GLY A 103 6.90 0.73 -16.94
CA GLY A 103 7.52 1.95 -16.43
C GLY A 103 6.69 3.20 -16.76
N PRO A 104 7.28 4.26 -17.34
CA PRO A 104 6.59 5.51 -17.63
C PRO A 104 5.33 5.37 -18.51
N ASP A 105 5.27 4.37 -19.39
CA ASP A 105 4.08 4.16 -20.22
C ASP A 105 2.91 3.61 -19.40
N ALA A 106 3.17 2.76 -18.40
CA ALA A 106 2.13 2.34 -17.46
C ALA A 106 1.60 3.52 -16.64
N LEU A 107 2.44 4.49 -16.27
CA LEU A 107 1.99 5.69 -15.57
C LEU A 107 0.99 6.51 -16.39
N LYS A 108 1.25 6.68 -17.70
CA LYS A 108 0.31 7.34 -18.62
C LYS A 108 -1.01 6.57 -18.72
N MET A 109 -0.94 5.24 -18.77
CA MET A 109 -2.14 4.40 -18.82
C MET A 109 -2.97 4.52 -17.53
N LEU A 110 -2.32 4.55 -16.36
CA LEU A 110 -3.00 4.76 -15.07
C LEU A 110 -3.64 6.16 -14.97
N ALA A 111 -2.97 7.20 -15.47
CA ALA A 111 -3.55 8.54 -15.50
C ALA A 111 -4.84 8.59 -16.34
N LEU A 112 -4.84 7.96 -17.52
CA LEU A 112 -6.04 7.83 -18.36
C LEU A 112 -7.13 6.98 -17.69
N ALA A 113 -6.75 5.91 -16.98
CA ALA A 113 -7.69 5.07 -16.24
C ALA A 113 -8.34 5.82 -15.07
N ARG A 114 -7.60 6.71 -14.39
CA ARG A 114 -8.17 7.65 -13.40
C ARG A 114 -9.20 8.57 -14.03
N GLU A 115 -8.90 9.18 -15.17
CA GLU A 115 -9.87 10.05 -15.88
C GLU A 115 -11.15 9.28 -16.26
N ALA A 116 -11.00 8.04 -16.69
CA ALA A 116 -12.10 7.18 -17.11
C ALA A 116 -12.98 6.66 -15.96
N SER A 117 -12.38 6.32 -14.82
CA SER A 117 -13.06 5.69 -13.69
C SER A 117 -13.46 6.68 -12.59
N GLY A 118 -12.77 7.82 -12.49
CA GLY A 118 -12.85 8.75 -11.36
C GLY A 118 -12.07 8.29 -10.12
N LEU A 119 -11.36 7.16 -10.17
CA LEU A 119 -10.58 6.68 -9.03
C LEU A 119 -9.20 7.33 -8.98
N PRO A 120 -8.78 7.92 -7.85
CA PRO A 120 -7.36 8.21 -7.64
C PRO A 120 -6.55 6.91 -7.72
N PHE A 121 -5.25 6.99 -7.99
CA PHE A 121 -4.43 5.78 -8.08
C PHE A 121 -3.13 5.79 -7.30
N VAL A 122 -2.72 4.59 -6.89
CA VAL A 122 -1.43 4.28 -6.28
C VAL A 122 -0.57 3.38 -7.17
N THR A 123 0.72 3.69 -7.27
CA THR A 123 1.73 2.87 -7.97
C THR A 123 3.00 2.76 -7.14
N GLU A 124 3.71 1.64 -7.27
CA GLU A 124 4.98 1.40 -6.59
C GLU A 124 6.15 2.10 -7.29
N VAL A 125 7.06 2.69 -6.50
CA VAL A 125 8.34 3.21 -6.98
C VAL A 125 9.46 2.31 -6.44
N LEU A 126 10.39 1.92 -7.31
CA LEU A 126 11.49 1.01 -6.96
C LEU A 126 12.83 1.70 -6.80
N ASP A 127 13.02 2.82 -7.51
CA ASP A 127 14.28 3.55 -7.59
C ASP A 127 14.04 5.04 -7.25
N PRO A 128 14.90 5.67 -6.43
CA PRO A 128 14.77 7.09 -6.10
C PRO A 128 14.65 8.00 -7.35
N ARG A 129 15.31 7.63 -8.45
CA ARG A 129 15.32 8.42 -9.69
C ARG A 129 13.95 8.51 -10.38
N ASP A 130 13.07 7.56 -10.10
CA ASP A 130 11.73 7.50 -10.69
C ASP A 130 10.66 8.20 -9.82
N ALA A 131 11.02 8.61 -8.59
CA ALA A 131 10.06 9.14 -7.61
C ALA A 131 9.38 10.42 -8.09
N GLU A 132 10.15 11.40 -8.57
CA GLU A 132 9.62 12.68 -9.07
C GLU A 132 8.68 12.50 -10.27
N GLN A 133 9.08 11.66 -11.24
CA GLN A 133 8.26 11.39 -12.41
C GLN A 133 6.94 10.68 -12.02
N ALA A 134 6.98 9.72 -11.09
CA ALA A 134 5.79 9.07 -10.59
C ALA A 134 4.88 10.06 -9.85
N ALA A 135 5.46 10.92 -9.01
CA ALA A 135 4.73 11.92 -8.22
C ALA A 135 4.00 12.98 -9.07
N GLN A 136 4.46 13.26 -10.29
CA GLN A 136 3.78 14.19 -11.18
C GLN A 136 2.39 13.71 -11.58
N VAL A 137 2.15 12.40 -11.59
CA VAL A 137 0.90 11.82 -12.10
C VAL A 137 0.15 10.96 -11.09
N ALA A 138 0.83 10.28 -10.16
CA ALA A 138 0.21 9.43 -9.16
C ALA A 138 -0.39 10.25 -8.00
N ASP A 139 -1.50 9.76 -7.46
CA ASP A 139 -2.16 10.38 -6.30
C ASP A 139 -1.52 9.90 -4.98
N MET A 140 -0.90 8.71 -5.00
CA MET A 140 -0.14 8.12 -3.90
C MET A 140 1.03 7.30 -4.44
N LEU A 141 2.17 7.34 -3.75
CA LEU A 141 3.32 6.49 -4.07
C LEU A 141 3.41 5.32 -3.10
N GLN A 142 3.66 4.12 -3.61
CA GLN A 142 3.88 2.93 -2.78
C GLN A 142 5.37 2.62 -2.65
N ILE A 143 5.80 2.33 -1.42
CA ILE A 143 7.06 1.65 -1.13
C ILE A 143 6.76 0.18 -0.80
N GLY A 144 7.20 -0.73 -1.66
CA GLY A 144 6.98 -2.15 -1.48
C GLY A 144 7.80 -2.77 -0.35
N ALA A 145 7.37 -3.95 0.12
CA ALA A 145 7.97 -4.65 1.27
C ALA A 145 9.49 -4.91 1.14
N ARG A 146 10.01 -5.07 -0.08
CA ARG A 146 11.46 -5.26 -0.33
C ARG A 146 12.28 -4.00 -0.14
N ASN A 147 11.64 -2.84 -0.26
CA ASN A 147 12.25 -1.52 -0.17
C ASN A 147 11.89 -0.79 1.13
N MET A 148 11.20 -1.43 2.08
CA MET A 148 10.83 -0.82 3.37
C MET A 148 12.05 -0.24 4.11
N SER A 149 13.22 -0.88 4.03
CA SER A 149 14.47 -0.42 4.65
C SER A 149 15.38 0.38 3.71
N ASN A 150 14.91 0.74 2.51
CA ASN A 150 15.68 1.53 1.55
C ASN A 150 15.60 3.02 1.91
N GLY A 151 16.41 3.45 2.88
CA GLY A 151 16.38 4.84 3.39
C GLY A 151 16.64 5.92 2.34
N ALA A 152 17.37 5.63 1.26
CA ALA A 152 17.55 6.57 0.16
C ALA A 152 16.24 6.78 -0.61
N LEU A 153 15.52 5.69 -0.91
CA LEU A 153 14.21 5.75 -1.57
C LEU A 153 13.15 6.40 -0.68
N LEU A 154 13.11 6.05 0.62
CA LEU A 154 12.17 6.66 1.56
C LEU A 154 12.30 8.19 1.57
N ARG A 155 13.52 8.71 1.72
CA ARG A 155 13.75 10.17 1.74
C ARG A 155 13.35 10.84 0.43
N GLU A 156 13.70 10.22 -0.70
CA GLU A 156 13.38 10.80 -2.01
C GLU A 156 11.88 10.82 -2.27
N VAL A 157 11.17 9.73 -1.97
CA VAL A 157 9.71 9.67 -2.09
C VAL A 157 9.03 10.64 -1.13
N ALA A 158 9.53 10.80 0.09
CA ALA A 158 8.99 11.77 1.05
C ALA A 158 9.04 13.21 0.51
N ARG A 159 10.17 13.60 -0.09
CA ARG A 159 10.39 14.95 -0.66
C ARG A 159 9.47 15.32 -1.81
N THR A 160 8.85 14.33 -2.47
CA THR A 160 7.85 14.59 -3.52
C THR A 160 6.57 15.25 -2.96
N GLY A 161 6.34 15.16 -1.64
CA GLY A 161 5.13 15.66 -0.99
C GLY A 161 3.86 14.87 -1.31
N ARG A 162 3.95 13.76 -2.06
CA ARG A 162 2.81 12.87 -2.29
C ARG A 162 2.55 11.99 -1.07
N PRO A 163 1.29 11.62 -0.78
CA PRO A 163 1.00 10.57 0.17
C PRO A 163 1.78 9.29 -0.13
N VAL A 164 2.17 8.57 0.93
CA VAL A 164 3.02 7.37 0.82
C VAL A 164 2.33 6.17 1.44
N LEU A 165 2.20 5.09 0.66
CA LEU A 165 1.77 3.78 1.11
C LEU A 165 2.99 2.90 1.41
N LEU A 166 3.32 2.72 2.69
CA LEU A 166 4.52 1.99 3.14
C LEU A 166 4.17 0.55 3.54
N LYS A 167 4.63 -0.43 2.74
CA LYS A 167 4.44 -1.85 3.05
C LYS A 167 5.46 -2.37 4.06
N ARG A 168 4.97 -3.11 5.06
CA ARG A 168 5.82 -3.87 5.98
C ARG A 168 6.70 -4.86 5.24
N GLY A 169 7.99 -4.87 5.58
CA GLY A 169 8.93 -5.88 5.14
C GLY A 169 8.56 -7.25 5.71
N PHE A 170 8.63 -8.30 4.91
CA PHE A 170 8.21 -9.65 5.32
C PHE A 170 9.06 -10.26 6.45
N GLY A 171 10.18 -9.66 6.83
CA GLY A 171 10.98 -10.05 8.01
C GLY A 171 11.04 -8.98 9.09
N ALA A 172 10.28 -7.88 8.94
CA ALA A 172 10.36 -6.74 9.82
C ALA A 172 9.40 -6.87 11.01
N THR A 173 9.85 -6.40 12.16
CA THR A 173 9.00 -6.12 13.33
C THR A 173 8.13 -4.88 13.09
N VAL A 174 7.12 -4.69 13.93
CA VAL A 174 6.31 -3.46 13.93
C VAL A 174 7.17 -2.22 14.24
N ALA A 175 8.16 -2.35 15.14
CA ALA A 175 9.07 -1.25 15.46
C ALA A 175 9.87 -0.81 14.23
N GLU A 176 10.45 -1.75 13.48
CA GLU A 176 11.21 -1.43 12.26
C GLU A 176 10.33 -0.84 11.14
N LEU A 177 9.03 -1.16 11.10
CA LEU A 177 8.08 -0.50 10.21
C LEU A 177 7.85 0.96 10.63
N LEU A 178 7.73 1.23 11.93
CA LEU A 178 7.58 2.59 12.45
C LEU A 178 8.88 3.41 12.25
N ASP A 179 10.05 2.81 12.46
CA ASP A 179 11.34 3.44 12.13
C ASP A 179 11.42 3.82 10.64
N ALA A 180 10.92 2.96 9.75
CA ALA A 180 10.85 3.26 8.32
C ALA A 180 9.86 4.39 8.00
N ALA A 181 8.74 4.47 8.72
CA ALA A 181 7.80 5.58 8.61
C ALA A 181 8.43 6.89 9.08
N ASP A 182 9.24 6.87 10.14
CA ASP A 182 9.93 8.05 10.66
C ASP A 182 10.91 8.67 9.65
N TYR A 183 11.49 7.90 8.72
CA TYR A 183 12.26 8.48 7.62
C TYR A 183 11.40 9.38 6.72
N LEU A 184 10.12 9.04 6.51
CA LEU A 184 9.19 9.83 5.71
C LEU A 184 8.77 11.09 6.48
N LEU A 185 8.41 10.92 7.75
CA LEU A 185 7.99 12.00 8.63
C LEU A 185 9.11 13.02 8.87
N ALA A 186 10.36 12.55 9.05
CA ALA A 186 11.52 13.41 9.28
C ALA A 186 11.88 14.30 8.08
N GLU A 187 11.48 13.92 6.86
CA GLU A 187 11.59 14.75 5.66
C GLU A 187 10.38 15.67 5.46
N GLY A 188 9.45 15.70 6.42
CA GLY A 188 8.29 16.59 6.45
C GLY A 188 7.03 16.04 5.77
N ASN A 189 7.02 14.78 5.36
CA ASN A 189 5.85 14.16 4.74
C ASN A 189 5.04 13.38 5.79
N GLU A 190 3.96 13.98 6.26
CA GLU A 190 3.07 13.40 7.29
C GLU A 190 1.94 12.53 6.71
N ASP A 191 1.76 12.48 5.39
CA ASP A 191 0.69 11.74 4.73
C ASP A 191 1.11 10.30 4.42
N VAL A 192 1.32 9.52 5.48
CA VAL A 192 1.82 8.13 5.40
C VAL A 192 0.73 7.14 5.81
N LEU A 193 0.50 6.12 5.00
CA LEU A 193 -0.34 4.96 5.30
C LEU A 193 0.56 3.72 5.46
N LEU A 194 0.36 2.97 6.54
CA LEU A 194 1.09 1.73 6.79
C LEU A 194 0.32 0.54 6.23
N VAL A 195 1.03 -0.45 5.67
CA VAL A 195 0.40 -1.67 5.14
C VAL A 195 0.96 -2.93 5.79
N GLU A 196 0.12 -3.63 6.54
CA GLU A 196 0.36 -5.02 6.95
C GLU A 196 0.07 -5.94 5.76
N ARG A 197 1.03 -6.82 5.43
CA ARG A 197 1.01 -7.62 4.19
C ARG A 197 1.58 -9.04 4.37
N GLY A 198 1.66 -9.48 5.61
CA GLY A 198 2.20 -10.75 6.05
C GLY A 198 3.72 -10.77 6.23
N ILE A 199 4.12 -11.58 7.20
CA ILE A 199 5.49 -11.89 7.57
C ILE A 199 5.86 -13.31 7.15
N ARG A 200 7.15 -13.54 6.95
CA ARG A 200 7.72 -14.85 6.69
C ARG A 200 7.83 -15.62 7.99
N THR A 201 7.31 -16.82 8.00
CA THR A 201 7.38 -17.76 9.12
C THR A 201 7.87 -19.12 8.61
N PHE A 202 7.71 -20.17 9.41
CA PHE A 202 7.94 -21.55 9.01
C PHE A 202 6.76 -22.17 8.25
N GLU A 203 5.60 -21.50 8.23
CA GLU A 203 4.37 -21.98 7.57
C GLU A 203 4.50 -21.92 6.05
N ASP A 204 4.09 -22.98 5.35
CA ASP A 204 4.24 -23.13 3.90
C ASP A 204 2.91 -23.27 3.14
N SER A 205 1.78 -23.40 3.84
CA SER A 205 0.45 -23.45 3.22
C SER A 205 -0.01 -22.10 2.67
N THR A 206 0.55 -21.00 3.16
CA THR A 206 0.31 -19.63 2.67
C THR A 206 1.62 -18.96 2.26
N ARG A 207 1.56 -17.97 1.36
CA ARG A 207 2.77 -17.29 0.87
C ARG A 207 3.48 -16.50 1.98
N PHE A 208 2.69 -15.86 2.85
CA PHE A 208 3.14 -15.23 4.08
C PHE A 208 2.06 -15.38 5.16
N THR A 209 2.46 -15.47 6.42
CA THR A 209 1.50 -15.43 7.53
C THR A 209 1.05 -13.99 7.73
N LEU A 210 -0.25 -13.72 7.50
CA LEU A 210 -0.83 -12.41 7.79
C LEU A 210 -0.80 -12.16 9.31
N ASP A 211 -0.07 -11.14 9.74
CA ASP A 211 -0.01 -10.75 11.15
C ASP A 211 -1.16 -9.78 11.46
N ILE A 212 -2.38 -10.33 11.62
CA ILE A 212 -3.56 -9.51 11.87
C ILE A 212 -3.46 -8.72 13.20
N SER A 213 -2.63 -9.19 14.13
CA SER A 213 -2.37 -8.53 15.42
C SER A 213 -1.59 -7.22 15.25
N ALA A 214 -0.88 -7.04 14.13
CA ALA A 214 -0.18 -5.80 13.83
C ALA A 214 -1.13 -4.60 13.72
N VAL A 215 -2.38 -4.81 13.28
CA VAL A 215 -3.35 -3.73 13.13
C VAL A 215 -3.66 -3.02 14.46
N PRO A 216 -4.15 -3.69 15.52
CA PRO A 216 -4.38 -3.03 16.80
C PRO A 216 -3.09 -2.50 17.44
N VAL A 217 -1.96 -3.21 17.30
CA VAL A 217 -0.67 -2.74 17.83
C VAL A 217 -0.22 -1.44 17.17
N LEU A 218 -0.36 -1.33 15.84
CA LEU A 218 -0.03 -0.10 15.11
C LEU A 218 -0.99 1.02 15.51
N ARG A 219 -2.29 0.77 15.60
CA ARG A 219 -3.28 1.77 16.02
C ARG A 219 -3.04 2.29 17.44
N GLU A 220 -2.45 1.49 18.32
CA GLU A 220 -2.05 1.93 19.66
C GLU A 220 -0.77 2.78 19.63
N ARG A 221 0.17 2.42 18.75
CA ARG A 221 1.53 3.01 18.73
C ARG A 221 1.68 4.18 17.77
N THR A 222 0.73 4.43 16.89
CA THR A 222 0.81 5.54 15.94
C THR A 222 -0.54 6.10 15.56
N HIS A 223 -0.52 7.35 15.10
CA HIS A 223 -1.65 8.08 14.55
C HIS A 223 -1.87 7.80 13.04
N LEU A 224 -0.91 7.15 12.37
CA LEU A 224 -0.97 6.86 10.94
C LEU A 224 -2.05 5.81 10.61
N PRO A 225 -2.73 5.90 9.46
CA PRO A 225 -3.71 4.89 9.08
C PRO A 225 -3.05 3.56 8.72
N VAL A 226 -3.78 2.46 8.97
CA VAL A 226 -3.31 1.08 8.78
C VAL A 226 -4.19 0.36 7.77
N ILE A 227 -3.61 0.02 6.62
CA ILE A 227 -4.22 -0.77 5.55
C ILE A 227 -3.75 -2.21 5.67
N VAL A 228 -4.56 -3.16 5.20
CA VAL A 228 -4.16 -4.57 5.08
C VAL A 228 -4.18 -5.01 3.62
N ASP A 229 -3.12 -5.70 3.20
CA ASP A 229 -3.05 -6.40 1.91
C ASP A 229 -3.36 -7.88 2.12
N PRO A 230 -4.57 -8.37 1.79
CA PRO A 230 -4.92 -9.78 1.94
C PRO A 230 -4.42 -10.64 0.78
N SER A 231 -4.17 -10.06 -0.40
CA SER A 231 -3.82 -10.81 -1.62
C SER A 231 -2.42 -11.43 -1.54
N HIS A 232 -1.41 -10.64 -1.20
CA HIS A 232 -0.04 -11.14 -1.17
C HIS A 232 0.26 -12.16 -0.07
N PRO A 233 -0.25 -12.05 1.18
CA PRO A 233 -0.04 -13.09 2.18
C PRO A 233 -0.80 -14.36 1.88
N ALA A 234 -2.06 -14.26 1.42
CA ALA A 234 -2.82 -15.42 0.97
C ALA A 234 -2.05 -16.22 -0.10
N GLY A 235 -1.57 -15.52 -1.13
CA GLY A 235 -0.95 -16.17 -2.29
C GLY A 235 -1.94 -17.01 -3.11
N ALA A 236 -3.23 -16.95 -2.80
CA ALA A 236 -4.29 -17.66 -3.51
C ALA A 236 -5.62 -16.92 -3.38
N ALA A 237 -6.31 -16.71 -4.49
CA ALA A 237 -7.56 -15.94 -4.59
C ALA A 237 -8.63 -16.41 -3.60
N ARG A 238 -8.76 -17.73 -3.41
CA ARG A 238 -9.76 -18.35 -2.52
C ARG A 238 -9.69 -17.91 -1.05
N TRP A 239 -8.53 -17.49 -0.57
CA TRP A 239 -8.35 -17.08 0.83
C TRP A 239 -8.39 -15.56 1.03
N VAL A 240 -8.32 -14.80 -0.06
CA VAL A 240 -8.36 -13.33 -0.02
C VAL A 240 -9.61 -12.81 0.68
N PRO A 241 -10.83 -13.33 0.41
CA PRO A 241 -12.04 -12.81 1.06
C PRO A 241 -12.07 -13.02 2.58
N ASP A 242 -11.56 -14.14 3.08
CA ASP A 242 -11.53 -14.42 4.52
C ASP A 242 -10.57 -13.48 5.25
N LEU A 243 -9.36 -13.28 4.70
CA LEU A 243 -8.38 -12.38 5.27
C LEU A 243 -8.83 -10.91 5.19
N ALA A 244 -9.51 -10.53 4.11
CA ALA A 244 -10.08 -9.20 3.92
C ALA A 244 -11.16 -8.89 4.98
N ARG A 245 -12.08 -9.84 5.25
CA ARG A 245 -13.09 -9.69 6.30
C ARG A 245 -12.48 -9.62 7.69
N ALA A 246 -11.44 -10.42 7.97
CA ALA A 246 -10.72 -10.35 9.24
C ALA A 246 -10.07 -8.97 9.45
N ALA A 247 -9.49 -8.39 8.40
CA ALA A 247 -8.93 -7.03 8.42
C ALA A 247 -9.97 -5.93 8.63
N ALA A 248 -11.15 -6.05 8.00
CA ALA A 248 -12.26 -5.15 8.29
C ALA A 248 -12.72 -5.28 9.76
N ALA A 249 -12.91 -6.50 10.26
CA ALA A 249 -13.40 -6.76 11.61
C ALA A 249 -12.43 -6.33 12.71
N VAL A 250 -11.12 -6.46 12.50
CA VAL A 250 -10.10 -6.04 13.50
C VAL A 250 -9.93 -4.50 13.56
N GLY A 251 -10.54 -3.76 12.62
CA GLY A 251 -10.48 -2.30 12.57
C GLY A 251 -9.33 -1.75 11.77
N ALA A 252 -8.94 -2.39 10.66
CA ALA A 252 -8.08 -1.73 9.67
C ALA A 252 -8.82 -0.53 9.03
N ASP A 253 -8.06 0.42 8.49
CA ASP A 253 -8.59 1.61 7.80
C ASP A 253 -8.90 1.36 6.32
N GLY A 254 -8.55 0.17 5.84
CA GLY A 254 -8.83 -0.22 4.47
C GLY A 254 -8.09 -1.48 4.04
N LEU A 255 -8.29 -1.82 2.78
CA LEU A 255 -7.66 -2.96 2.10
C LEU A 255 -6.94 -2.54 0.84
N MET A 256 -5.95 -3.34 0.46
CA MET A 256 -5.40 -3.34 -0.89
C MET A 256 -5.49 -4.73 -1.54
N VAL A 257 -6.37 -4.87 -2.54
CA VAL A 257 -6.73 -6.16 -3.16
C VAL A 257 -6.26 -6.21 -4.61
N GLU A 258 -5.73 -7.36 -5.04
CA GLU A 258 -5.39 -7.61 -6.44
C GLU A 258 -6.61 -8.13 -7.22
N VAL A 259 -6.91 -7.48 -8.35
CA VAL A 259 -8.02 -7.83 -9.25
C VAL A 259 -7.51 -7.84 -10.69
N HIS A 260 -7.81 -8.90 -11.45
CA HIS A 260 -7.40 -9.05 -12.84
C HIS A 260 -8.53 -9.61 -13.71
N ASP A 261 -8.66 -9.15 -14.96
CA ASP A 261 -9.76 -9.56 -15.87
C ASP A 261 -9.69 -11.07 -16.17
N SER A 262 -8.46 -11.58 -16.23
CA SER A 262 -8.17 -12.97 -16.58
C SER A 262 -7.00 -13.45 -15.71
N PRO A 263 -7.19 -13.79 -14.43
CA PRO A 263 -6.10 -14.09 -13.50
C PRO A 263 -5.14 -15.18 -14.00
N GLN A 264 -5.64 -16.16 -14.75
CA GLN A 264 -4.84 -17.23 -15.36
C GLN A 264 -3.86 -16.76 -16.43
N ASP A 265 -4.11 -15.60 -17.05
CA ASP A 265 -3.28 -15.05 -18.13
C ASP A 265 -2.40 -13.88 -17.65
N ALA A 266 -2.44 -13.54 -16.35
CA ALA A 266 -1.71 -12.41 -15.80
C ALA A 266 -0.18 -12.60 -15.89
N LEU A 267 0.53 -11.53 -16.23
CA LEU A 267 2.00 -11.50 -16.33
C LEU A 267 2.71 -11.52 -14.96
N SER A 268 1.93 -11.34 -13.89
CA SER A 268 2.38 -11.41 -12.51
C SER A 268 1.22 -11.70 -11.57
N ASP A 269 1.47 -12.58 -10.57
CA ASP A 269 0.64 -12.67 -9.37
C ASP A 269 -0.85 -13.00 -9.66
N GLY A 270 -1.09 -13.79 -10.72
CA GLY A 270 -2.42 -14.25 -11.12
C GLY A 270 -3.10 -15.15 -10.09
N GLU A 271 -2.34 -16.00 -9.38
CA GLU A 271 -2.88 -16.98 -8.43
C GLU A 271 -3.66 -16.34 -7.27
N GLN A 272 -3.25 -15.16 -6.81
CA GLN A 272 -3.92 -14.41 -5.75
C GLN A 272 -4.89 -13.33 -6.22
N SER A 273 -4.94 -13.07 -7.53
CA SER A 273 -5.79 -12.03 -8.09
C SER A 273 -7.23 -12.52 -8.14
N LEU A 274 -8.16 -11.74 -7.60
CA LEU A 274 -9.59 -11.98 -7.80
C LEU A 274 -9.98 -11.60 -9.23
N ASP A 275 -11.00 -12.25 -9.78
CA ASP A 275 -11.71 -11.72 -10.94
C ASP A 275 -12.69 -10.59 -10.52
N PRO A 276 -13.23 -9.79 -11.46
CA PRO A 276 -14.14 -8.70 -11.12
C PRO A 276 -15.40 -9.13 -10.35
N ARG A 277 -15.94 -10.32 -10.63
CA ARG A 277 -17.13 -10.83 -9.95
C ARG A 277 -16.80 -11.23 -8.52
N GLN A 278 -15.69 -11.94 -8.30
CA GLN A 278 -15.22 -12.28 -6.97
C GLN A 278 -14.92 -11.02 -6.13
N PHE A 279 -14.41 -9.96 -6.78
CA PHE A 279 -14.20 -8.67 -6.12
C PHE A 279 -15.53 -8.00 -5.72
N GLU A 280 -16.54 -7.99 -6.59
CA GLU A 280 -17.87 -7.49 -6.25
C GLU A 280 -18.49 -8.26 -5.07
N GLU A 281 -18.43 -9.59 -5.10
CA GLU A 281 -18.89 -10.45 -3.99
C GLU A 281 -18.14 -10.15 -2.69
N LEU A 282 -16.83 -9.89 -2.77
CA LEU A 282 -16.03 -9.45 -1.63
C LEU A 282 -16.54 -8.12 -1.07
N VAL A 283 -16.71 -7.08 -1.90
CA VAL A 283 -17.16 -5.76 -1.44
C VAL A 283 -18.51 -5.84 -0.73
N VAL A 284 -19.48 -6.58 -1.27
CA VAL A 284 -20.78 -6.81 -0.62
C VAL A 284 -20.60 -7.47 0.75
N SER A 285 -19.69 -8.43 0.87
CA SER A 285 -19.41 -9.08 2.16
C SER A 285 -18.71 -8.16 3.16
N LEU A 286 -17.90 -7.20 2.69
CA LEU A 286 -17.23 -6.22 3.54
C LEU A 286 -18.23 -5.24 4.15
N ASP A 287 -19.24 -4.79 3.40
CA ASP A 287 -20.29 -3.91 3.93
C ASP A 287 -20.98 -4.52 5.14
N ARG A 288 -21.33 -5.81 5.07
CA ARG A 288 -21.95 -6.53 6.19
C ARG A 288 -21.06 -6.61 7.43
N VAL A 289 -19.75 -6.81 7.23
CA VAL A 289 -18.79 -6.85 8.34
C VAL A 289 -18.62 -5.46 8.95
N LEU A 290 -18.46 -4.44 8.11
CA LEU A 290 -18.30 -3.05 8.54
C LEU A 290 -19.52 -2.58 9.32
N ASP A 291 -20.74 -2.84 8.82
CA ASP A 291 -21.99 -2.53 9.53
C ASP A 291 -22.03 -3.18 10.92
N ALA A 292 -21.61 -4.44 11.03
CA ALA A 292 -21.59 -5.17 12.29
C ALA A 292 -20.58 -4.63 13.31
N VAL A 293 -19.49 -3.99 12.85
CA VAL A 293 -18.47 -3.38 13.71
C VAL A 293 -18.57 -1.84 13.79
N GLY A 294 -19.63 -1.25 13.23
CA GLY A 294 -19.88 0.20 13.26
C GLY A 294 -19.00 1.04 12.33
N GLY A 295 -18.44 0.43 11.28
CA GLY A 295 -17.68 1.10 10.22
C GLY A 295 -18.53 1.38 8.96
N ARG A 296 -17.94 2.09 8.00
CA ARG A 296 -18.53 2.33 6.66
C ARG A 296 -17.44 2.46 5.60
N ARG A 297 -17.71 2.16 4.33
CA ARG A 297 -16.74 2.33 3.23
C ARG A 297 -16.48 3.79 2.87
N SER A 298 -15.26 4.07 2.40
CA SER A 298 -14.82 5.31 1.76
C SER A 298 -14.91 5.14 0.24
N VAL A 299 -15.77 5.92 -0.42
CA VAL A 299 -15.98 5.92 -1.88
C VAL A 299 -15.91 7.36 -2.40
N PRO A 300 -15.56 7.59 -3.68
CA PRO A 300 -15.47 8.95 -4.22
C PRO A 300 -16.83 9.67 -4.18
N ASP A 301 -16.82 10.97 -3.92
CA ASP A 301 -18.05 11.77 -3.73
C ASP A 301 -18.98 11.68 -4.94
N ALA A 302 -18.42 11.74 -6.15
CA ALA A 302 -19.16 11.63 -7.41
C ALA A 302 -19.91 10.29 -7.59
N ARG A 303 -19.61 9.28 -6.75
CA ARG A 303 -20.24 7.95 -6.77
C ARG A 303 -21.07 7.66 -5.52
N ALA A 304 -21.04 8.52 -4.49
CA ALA A 304 -21.78 8.32 -3.24
C ALA A 304 -23.31 8.40 -3.41
N GLU A 305 -23.81 9.10 -4.43
CA GLU A 305 -25.25 9.30 -4.68
C GLU A 305 -25.93 8.14 -5.45
N GLY A 306 -25.20 7.07 -5.81
CA GLY A 306 -25.67 6.05 -6.76
C GLY A 306 -25.79 4.60 -6.28
N ALA A 307 -25.44 4.27 -5.03
CA ALA A 307 -25.51 2.88 -4.55
C ALA A 307 -26.90 2.55 -3.97
N PRO A 308 -27.73 1.72 -4.62
CA PRO A 308 -28.92 1.20 -3.96
C PRO A 308 -28.44 0.20 -2.90
N VAL A 309 -28.80 0.45 -1.65
CA VAL A 309 -28.82 -0.60 -0.62
C VAL A 309 -29.79 -1.65 -1.13
N SER A 310 -29.29 -2.77 -1.63
CA SER A 310 -30.16 -3.91 -1.94
C SER A 310 -30.65 -4.47 -0.61
N ALA A 311 -31.79 -3.95 -0.17
CA ALA A 311 -32.59 -4.55 0.87
C ALA A 311 -32.99 -5.95 0.36
N ALA A 312 -32.25 -6.96 0.81
CA ALA A 312 -32.69 -8.34 0.68
C ALA A 312 -34.03 -8.44 1.41
N SER A 313 -35.11 -8.49 0.64
CA SER A 313 -36.45 -8.78 1.14
C SER A 313 -36.41 -10.15 1.78
N THR A 314 -36.63 -10.18 3.09
CA THR A 314 -37.03 -11.39 3.79
C THR A 314 -38.45 -11.74 3.35
N ALA A 315 -38.59 -12.88 2.69
CA ALA A 315 -39.84 -13.62 2.51
C ALA A 315 -39.56 -15.08 2.86
#